data_AF-A0A0R3QZB8-F1
#
_entry.id   AF-A0A0R3QZB8-F1
#
_cell.length_a   1.000
_cell.length_b   1.000
_cell.length_c   1.000
_cell.angle_alpha   90.00
_cell.angle_beta   90.00
_cell.angle_gamma   90.00
#
_symmetry.space_group_name_H-M   'P 1'
#
loop_
_entity.id
_entity.type
_entity.pdbx_description
1 polymer ?
#
loop_
_entity_poly.entity_id
_entity_poly.type
_entity_poly.pdbx_seq_one_letter_code
_entity_poly.pdbx_strand_id
1 'polypeptide(L)'
;MNFSAAKLVNYRKKTVIPINYMILEVIFSQLFRLPHPPLRPLFYGSLMIELCKTKNMPQAGFLSFSVIAQAAELFYQRIDTMQLECIDRLIDWFSYHMSNFEYRWSWVDWNDCLDLNDYAPRRYFVKEVIEKCMRFSYHERICDCLPSSFEEITPEKPFISFLVNQEEKELVAEIERAFRNKAEPKEITEMLREFDKEGNSLATLSTFFSVMLNAAQKSFSHNFVALTRYHETLKELSGVDDESSTALLRTLYDVWKHNRQMMVVLITKMFRMTLLNANAVVSWLLSSYVDQELHRFWLWEALFIIVKHVCGHMNRCKTKLQQMQEKRIKMERSSGNVCQLFCSNKDDGLWMILDDDIEMKKKELKELQDMLKNLFLNILHKLVLFLSEHLVKSEMTEKNHDTYWYRYMMGRFKEMLLKYWCELFEMKQHIDNELFVAAGIDPRIVEVYRQFTALRA
;
A
#
# COMPACT_ATOMS: atom_id res chain seq x y z
N MET A 1 -18.80 -13.20 -14.16
CA MET A 1 -19.31 -11.81 -14.11
C MET A 1 -20.55 -11.60 -14.97
N ASN A 2 -20.61 -12.19 -16.17
CA ASN A 2 -21.75 -12.08 -17.10
C ASN A 2 -23.11 -12.47 -16.49
N PHE A 3 -23.14 -13.51 -15.65
CA PHE A 3 -24.37 -13.92 -14.95
C PHE A 3 -24.89 -12.84 -13.97
N SER A 4 -23.99 -12.16 -13.27
CA SER A 4 -24.34 -11.08 -12.34
C SER A 4 -24.87 -9.86 -13.08
N ALA A 5 -24.20 -9.44 -14.17
CA ALA A 5 -24.63 -8.33 -15.02
C ALA A 5 -26.03 -8.60 -15.63
N ALA A 6 -26.24 -9.80 -16.18
CA ALA A 6 -27.52 -10.20 -16.75
C ALA A 6 -28.65 -10.18 -15.71
N LYS A 7 -28.39 -10.64 -14.47
CA LYS A 7 -29.38 -10.60 -13.38
C LYS A 7 -29.75 -9.19 -12.96
N LEU A 8 -28.80 -8.25 -12.93
CA LEU A 8 -29.06 -6.85 -12.58
C LEU A 8 -29.92 -6.17 -13.64
N VAL A 9 -29.58 -6.34 -14.93
CA VAL A 9 -30.35 -5.74 -16.04
C VAL A 9 -31.75 -6.32 -16.13
N ASN A 10 -31.90 -7.63 -15.94
CA ASN A 10 -33.17 -8.35 -15.96
C ASN A 10 -33.94 -8.31 -14.63
N TYR A 11 -33.62 -7.36 -13.75
CA TYR A 11 -34.35 -7.17 -12.51
C TYR A 11 -35.85 -6.95 -12.80
N ARG A 12 -36.71 -7.77 -12.15
CA ARG A 12 -38.17 -7.70 -12.34
C ARG A 12 -38.70 -6.42 -11.73
N LYS A 13 -39.43 -5.64 -12.52
CA LYS A 13 -39.96 -4.33 -12.12
C LYS A 13 -41.47 -4.33 -12.26
N LYS A 14 -42.17 -3.75 -11.28
CA LYS A 14 -43.62 -3.51 -11.36
C LYS A 14 -43.96 -2.25 -12.18
N THR A 15 -43.03 -1.30 -12.24
CA THR A 15 -43.16 0.00 -12.92
C THR A 15 -41.89 0.34 -13.71
N VAL A 16 -41.98 1.30 -14.62
CA VAL A 16 -40.81 1.80 -15.35
C VAL A 16 -39.92 2.59 -14.38
N ILE A 17 -38.64 2.23 -14.32
CA ILE A 17 -37.63 2.86 -13.45
C ILE A 17 -36.34 3.10 -14.24
N PRO A 18 -35.54 4.13 -13.89
CA PRO A 18 -34.24 4.40 -14.51
C PRO A 18 -33.19 3.38 -14.03
N ILE A 19 -33.35 2.13 -14.44
CA ILE A 19 -32.59 0.99 -13.89
C ILE A 19 -31.07 1.15 -14.03
N ASN A 20 -30.58 1.75 -15.11
CA ASN A 20 -29.15 1.91 -15.34
C ASN A 20 -28.51 2.81 -14.26
N TYR A 21 -29.19 3.91 -13.92
CA TYR A 21 -28.78 4.80 -12.83
C TYR A 21 -28.81 4.08 -11.49
N MET A 22 -29.89 3.35 -11.20
CA MET A 22 -30.03 2.62 -9.94
C MET A 22 -28.97 1.51 -9.77
N ILE A 23 -28.68 0.75 -10.84
CA ILE A 23 -27.61 -0.26 -10.81
C ILE A 23 -26.28 0.41 -10.51
N LEU A 24 -25.97 1.50 -11.21
CA LEU A 24 -24.69 2.18 -11.05
C LEU A 24 -24.54 2.80 -9.66
N GLU A 25 -25.60 3.43 -9.15
CA GLU A 25 -25.68 3.97 -7.80
C GLU A 25 -25.46 2.86 -6.75
N VAL A 26 -26.10 1.70 -6.90
CA VAL A 26 -25.88 0.56 -6.00
C VAL A 26 -24.43 0.08 -6.07
N ILE A 27 -23.86 -0.06 -7.27
CA ILE A 27 -22.47 -0.52 -7.41
C ILE A 27 -21.51 0.45 -6.71
N PHE A 28 -21.64 1.76 -6.93
CA PHE A 28 -20.80 2.75 -6.27
C PHE A 28 -21.07 2.84 -4.77
N SER A 29 -22.31 2.67 -4.32
CA SER A 29 -22.63 2.61 -2.88
C SER A 29 -21.88 1.47 -2.18
N GLN A 30 -21.71 0.33 -2.86
CA GLN A 30 -20.96 -0.80 -2.32
C GLN A 30 -19.45 -0.60 -2.43
N LEU A 31 -18.95 0.00 -3.51
CA LEU A 31 -17.53 0.32 -3.70
C LEU A 31 -17.04 1.33 -2.65
N PHE A 32 -17.82 2.38 -2.39
CA PHE A 32 -17.49 3.44 -1.43
C PHE A 32 -17.97 3.18 0.00
N ARG A 33 -18.47 1.97 0.28
CA ARG A 33 -18.88 1.59 1.64
C ARG A 33 -17.69 1.62 2.60
N LEU A 34 -17.81 2.36 3.69
CA LEU A 34 -16.82 2.38 4.78
C LEU A 34 -17.25 1.42 5.90
N PRO A 35 -16.30 0.76 6.60
CA PRO A 35 -14.84 0.84 6.41
C PRO A 35 -14.36 0.09 5.15
N HIS A 36 -15.04 -0.97 4.75
CA HIS A 36 -14.66 -1.79 3.59
C HIS A 36 -15.84 -2.09 2.65
N PRO A 37 -15.57 -2.22 1.34
CA PRO A 37 -16.57 -2.74 0.42
C PRO A 37 -16.83 -4.23 0.72
N PRO A 38 -18.08 -4.73 0.54
CA PRO A 38 -18.40 -6.15 0.81
C PRO A 38 -17.65 -7.15 -0.08
N LEU A 39 -17.30 -6.74 -1.29
CA LEU A 39 -16.54 -7.51 -2.26
C LEU A 39 -15.25 -6.78 -2.62
N ARG A 40 -14.30 -7.50 -3.25
CA ARG A 40 -13.04 -6.91 -3.71
C ARG A 40 -13.31 -5.76 -4.69
N PRO A 41 -12.64 -4.60 -4.57
CA PRO A 41 -12.85 -3.44 -5.46
C PRO A 41 -12.86 -3.78 -6.97
N LEU A 42 -11.93 -4.64 -7.41
CA LEU A 42 -11.81 -5.08 -8.80
C LEU A 42 -13.10 -5.73 -9.36
N PHE A 43 -13.90 -6.37 -8.51
CA PHE A 43 -15.16 -6.97 -8.91
C PHE A 43 -16.12 -5.92 -9.47
N TYR A 44 -16.23 -4.76 -8.84
CA TYR A 44 -17.16 -3.70 -9.26
C TYR A 44 -16.74 -3.09 -10.60
N GLY A 45 -15.46 -2.79 -10.79
CA GLY A 45 -14.95 -2.28 -12.06
C GLY A 45 -15.19 -3.27 -13.21
N SER A 46 -14.91 -4.54 -12.98
CA SER A 46 -15.14 -5.59 -13.98
C SER A 46 -16.64 -5.81 -14.26
N LEU A 47 -17.50 -5.71 -13.25
CA LEU A 47 -18.96 -5.77 -13.42
C LEU A 47 -19.46 -4.60 -14.28
N MET A 48 -18.96 -3.38 -14.07
CA MET A 48 -19.33 -2.22 -14.90
C MET A 48 -18.90 -2.40 -16.35
N ILE A 49 -17.71 -2.95 -16.60
CA ILE A 49 -17.25 -3.27 -17.96
C ILE A 49 -18.20 -4.25 -18.65
N GLU A 50 -18.67 -5.30 -17.95
CA GLU A 50 -19.64 -6.24 -18.52
C GLU A 50 -21.02 -5.59 -18.75
N LEU A 51 -21.45 -4.66 -17.88
CA LEU A 51 -22.67 -3.87 -18.09
C LEU A 51 -22.57 -2.97 -19.34
N CYS A 52 -21.38 -2.42 -19.63
CA CYS A 52 -21.11 -1.67 -20.86
C CYS A 52 -21.16 -2.56 -22.12
N LYS A 53 -20.71 -3.82 -22.02
CA LYS A 53 -20.65 -4.76 -23.16
C LYS A 53 -21.97 -5.46 -23.47
N THR A 54 -22.98 -5.37 -22.62
CA THR A 54 -24.24 -6.09 -22.79
C THR A 54 -25.06 -5.48 -23.94
N LYS A 55 -24.82 -5.98 -25.17
CA LYS A 55 -25.39 -5.50 -26.45
C LYS A 55 -26.89 -5.81 -26.67
N ASN A 56 -27.53 -6.59 -25.80
CA ASN A 56 -28.87 -7.16 -26.06
C ASN A 56 -30.05 -6.22 -25.75
N MET A 57 -29.85 -4.90 -25.77
CA MET A 57 -30.95 -3.94 -25.74
C MET A 57 -30.80 -2.94 -26.89
N PRO A 58 -31.78 -2.86 -27.82
CA PRO A 58 -31.76 -1.93 -28.96
C PRO A 58 -31.65 -0.44 -28.59
N GLN A 59 -31.80 -0.08 -27.30
CA GLN A 59 -31.64 1.29 -26.79
C GLN A 59 -30.49 1.44 -25.78
N ALA A 60 -29.79 0.37 -25.36
CA ALA A 60 -28.84 0.41 -24.22
C ALA A 60 -27.36 0.50 -24.60
N GLY A 61 -27.00 0.32 -25.88
CA GLY A 61 -25.59 0.32 -26.32
C GLY A 61 -24.85 1.65 -26.06
N PHE A 62 -25.58 2.77 -25.99
CA PHE A 62 -25.03 4.09 -25.66
C PHE A 62 -25.35 4.54 -24.22
N LEU A 63 -26.47 4.10 -23.66
CA LEU A 63 -26.94 4.57 -22.34
C LEU A 63 -26.04 4.10 -21.19
N SER A 64 -25.42 2.92 -21.26
CA SER A 64 -24.53 2.47 -20.17
C SER A 64 -23.26 3.33 -20.07
N PHE A 65 -22.68 3.74 -21.20
CA PHE A 65 -21.49 4.58 -21.23
C PHE A 65 -21.79 6.01 -20.80
N SER A 66 -22.90 6.60 -21.26
CA SER A 66 -23.29 7.96 -20.88
C SER A 66 -23.58 8.07 -19.39
N VAL A 67 -24.23 7.06 -18.79
CA VAL A 67 -24.54 7.04 -17.35
C VAL A 67 -23.26 6.91 -16.51
N ILE A 68 -22.26 6.14 -16.96
CA ILE A 68 -20.95 6.05 -16.29
C ILE A 68 -20.18 7.38 -16.40
N ALA A 69 -20.15 8.00 -17.58
CA ALA A 69 -19.50 9.29 -17.76
C ALA A 69 -20.15 10.37 -16.87
N GLN A 70 -21.49 10.40 -16.80
CA GLN A 70 -22.22 11.29 -15.89
C GLN A 70 -21.88 11.01 -14.42
N ALA A 71 -21.75 9.75 -14.00
CA ALA A 71 -21.36 9.42 -12.64
C ALA A 71 -19.93 9.87 -12.33
N ALA A 72 -18.98 9.64 -13.23
CA ALA A 72 -17.60 10.10 -13.08
C ALA A 72 -17.53 11.63 -12.93
N GLU A 73 -18.28 12.36 -13.76
CA GLU A 73 -18.39 13.82 -13.67
C GLU A 73 -19.00 14.28 -12.34
N LEU A 74 -20.08 13.63 -11.88
CA LEU A 74 -20.68 13.93 -10.58
C LEU A 74 -19.73 13.67 -9.41
N PHE A 75 -18.89 12.63 -9.48
CA PHE A 75 -17.87 12.40 -8.47
C PHE A 75 -16.80 13.48 -8.49
N TYR A 76 -16.28 13.85 -9.67
CA TYR A 76 -15.31 14.93 -9.82
C TYR A 76 -15.83 16.25 -9.23
N GLN A 77 -17.06 16.66 -9.57
CA GLN A 77 -17.67 17.89 -9.06
C GLN A 77 -17.89 17.90 -7.54
N ARG A 78 -18.05 16.73 -6.91
CA ARG A 78 -18.34 16.59 -5.47
C ARG A 78 -17.14 16.12 -4.64
N ILE A 79 -15.98 15.93 -5.28
CA ILE A 79 -14.83 15.27 -4.69
C ILE A 79 -14.25 16.01 -3.48
N ASP A 80 -14.46 17.33 -3.41
CA ASP A 80 -14.00 18.21 -2.32
C ASP A 80 -14.54 17.82 -0.93
N THR A 81 -15.64 17.07 -0.88
CA THR A 81 -16.27 16.57 0.37
C THR A 81 -16.19 15.05 0.51
N MET A 82 -15.61 14.36 -0.48
CA MET A 82 -15.49 12.90 -0.48
C MET A 82 -14.43 12.46 0.52
N GLN A 83 -14.68 11.37 1.25
CA GLN A 83 -13.69 10.78 2.14
C GLN A 83 -12.49 10.28 1.33
N LEU A 84 -11.26 10.51 1.82
CA LEU A 84 -10.04 10.24 1.06
C LEU A 84 -9.89 8.76 0.64
N GLU A 85 -10.23 7.82 1.51
CA GLU A 85 -10.27 6.38 1.18
C GLU A 85 -11.25 6.07 0.03
N CYS A 86 -12.34 6.84 -0.11
CA CYS A 86 -13.25 6.70 -1.24
C CYS A 86 -12.68 7.33 -2.52
N ILE A 87 -11.92 8.42 -2.40
CA ILE A 87 -11.17 9.02 -3.53
C ILE A 87 -10.15 8.01 -4.06
N ASP A 88 -9.38 7.36 -3.19
CA ASP A 88 -8.41 6.32 -3.59
C ASP A 88 -9.08 5.18 -4.37
N ARG A 89 -10.26 4.73 -3.92
CA ARG A 89 -11.06 3.72 -4.65
C ARG A 89 -11.61 4.25 -5.97
N LEU A 90 -11.93 5.54 -6.06
CA LEU A 90 -12.37 6.19 -7.28
C LEU A 90 -11.19 6.26 -8.28
N ILE A 91 -9.97 6.59 -7.83
CA ILE A 91 -8.75 6.56 -8.64
C ILE A 91 -8.50 5.15 -9.19
N ASP A 92 -8.55 4.13 -8.33
CA ASP A 92 -8.41 2.73 -8.73
C ASP A 92 -9.44 2.31 -9.78
N TRP A 93 -10.71 2.61 -9.53
CA TRP A 93 -11.79 2.26 -10.43
C TRP A 93 -11.67 3.00 -11.77
N PHE A 94 -11.45 4.32 -11.75
CA PHE A 94 -11.49 5.14 -12.95
C PHE A 94 -10.28 4.86 -13.85
N SER A 95 -9.08 4.73 -13.29
CA SER A 95 -7.88 4.34 -14.06
C SER A 95 -8.01 2.94 -14.67
N TYR A 96 -8.57 1.98 -13.92
CA TYR A 96 -8.88 0.65 -14.46
C TYR A 96 -9.93 0.70 -15.57
N HIS A 97 -11.01 1.47 -15.39
CA HIS A 97 -12.04 1.67 -16.41
C HIS A 97 -11.43 2.25 -17.69
N MET A 98 -10.64 3.32 -17.58
CA MET A 98 -9.95 3.97 -18.69
C MET A 98 -9.06 3.00 -19.48
N SER A 99 -8.34 2.10 -18.79
CA SER A 99 -7.49 1.09 -19.44
C SER A 99 -8.27 0.11 -20.33
N ASN A 100 -9.57 -0.06 -20.11
CA ASN A 100 -10.45 -0.93 -20.90
C ASN A 100 -11.16 -0.20 -22.04
N PHE A 101 -11.06 1.13 -22.12
CA PHE A 101 -11.73 1.98 -23.11
C PHE A 101 -10.76 2.98 -23.77
N GLU A 102 -9.55 2.50 -24.06
CA GLU A 102 -8.53 3.22 -24.84
C GLU A 102 -8.08 4.56 -24.25
N TYR A 103 -8.26 4.78 -22.94
CA TYR A 103 -7.88 6.00 -22.23
C TYR A 103 -8.52 7.29 -22.78
N ARG A 104 -9.67 7.19 -23.44
CA ARG A 104 -10.39 8.34 -23.98
C ARG A 104 -11.22 9.02 -22.89
N TRP A 105 -10.91 10.27 -22.59
CA TRP A 105 -11.69 11.12 -21.69
C TRP A 105 -11.61 12.58 -22.13
N SER A 106 -12.64 13.36 -21.80
CA SER A 106 -12.68 14.80 -22.06
C SER A 106 -11.91 15.54 -20.96
N TRP A 107 -10.59 15.42 -20.95
CA TRP A 107 -9.72 15.99 -19.91
C TRP A 107 -9.85 17.51 -19.78
N VAL A 108 -10.18 18.20 -20.88
CA VAL A 108 -10.37 19.65 -20.93
C VAL A 108 -11.49 20.11 -19.98
N ASP A 109 -12.49 19.26 -19.73
CA ASP A 109 -13.59 19.56 -18.80
C ASP A 109 -13.10 19.68 -17.33
N TRP A 110 -11.90 19.17 -17.03
CA TRP A 110 -11.28 19.17 -15.71
C TRP A 110 -10.06 20.12 -15.62
N ASN A 111 -9.94 21.09 -16.53
CA ASN A 111 -8.85 22.10 -16.48
C ASN A 111 -8.82 22.89 -15.16
N ASP A 112 -9.95 23.00 -14.46
CA ASP A 112 -10.04 23.72 -13.17
C ASP A 112 -9.15 23.10 -12.08
N CYS A 113 -8.75 21.84 -12.19
CA CYS A 113 -7.82 21.23 -11.25
C CYS A 113 -6.38 21.77 -11.38
N LEU A 114 -6.02 22.35 -12.52
CA LEU A 114 -4.66 22.83 -12.80
C LEU A 114 -4.31 24.06 -11.94
N ASP A 115 -5.31 24.87 -11.59
CA ASP A 115 -5.15 26.05 -10.73
C ASP A 115 -5.01 25.71 -9.23
N LEU A 116 -5.15 24.43 -8.87
CA LEU A 116 -5.11 23.96 -7.48
C LEU A 116 -3.73 23.42 -7.11
N ASN A 117 -3.45 23.32 -5.81
CA ASN A 117 -2.24 22.64 -5.33
C ASN A 117 -2.43 21.11 -5.29
N ASP A 118 -1.33 20.38 -5.16
CA ASP A 118 -1.32 18.91 -5.24
C ASP A 118 -2.10 18.19 -4.13
N TYR A 119 -2.45 18.86 -3.03
CA TYR A 119 -3.30 18.30 -1.97
C TYR A 119 -4.79 18.50 -2.23
N ALA A 120 -5.16 19.34 -3.21
CA ALA A 120 -6.56 19.59 -3.52
C ALA A 120 -7.20 18.32 -4.12
N PRO A 121 -8.38 17.88 -3.64
CA PRO A 121 -8.99 16.62 -4.04
C PRO A 121 -9.13 16.41 -5.56
N ARG A 122 -9.50 17.46 -6.31
CA ARG A 122 -9.60 17.40 -7.78
C ARG A 122 -8.25 17.14 -8.45
N ARG A 123 -7.23 17.93 -8.11
CA ARG A 123 -5.88 17.78 -8.67
C ARG A 123 -5.24 16.46 -8.28
N TYR A 124 -5.35 16.08 -7.00
CA TYR A 124 -4.90 14.78 -6.50
C TYR A 124 -5.53 13.63 -7.30
N PHE A 125 -6.86 13.63 -7.45
CA PHE A 125 -7.58 12.61 -8.21
C PHE A 125 -7.09 12.50 -9.66
N VAL A 126 -7.02 13.62 -10.38
CA VAL A 126 -6.61 13.63 -11.79
C VAL A 126 -5.17 13.17 -11.94
N LYS A 127 -4.24 13.73 -11.16
CA LYS A 127 -2.80 13.41 -11.21
C LYS A 127 -2.55 11.91 -10.95
N GLU A 128 -3.21 11.35 -9.94
CA GLU A 128 -3.05 9.94 -9.58
C GLU A 128 -3.75 8.99 -10.56
N VAL A 129 -4.89 9.40 -11.16
CA VAL A 129 -5.53 8.65 -12.25
C VAL A 129 -4.59 8.55 -13.45
N ILE A 130 -3.97 9.65 -13.87
CA ILE A 130 -3.06 9.67 -15.01
C ILE A 130 -1.83 8.80 -14.72
N GLU A 131 -1.26 8.90 -13.52
CA GLU A 131 -0.15 8.04 -13.11
C GLU A 131 -0.53 6.56 -13.17
N LYS A 132 -1.69 6.16 -12.64
CA LYS A 132 -2.15 4.77 -12.73
C LYS A 132 -2.45 4.33 -14.16
N CYS A 133 -2.97 5.21 -15.01
CA CYS A 133 -3.13 4.93 -16.43
C CYS A 133 -1.78 4.63 -17.09
N MET A 134 -0.71 5.37 -16.74
CA MET A 134 0.65 5.09 -17.20
C MET A 134 1.14 3.72 -16.72
N ARG A 135 0.87 3.34 -15.46
CA ARG A 135 1.21 1.99 -14.94
C ARG A 135 0.48 0.86 -15.66
N PHE A 136 -0.73 1.10 -16.19
CA PHE A 136 -1.45 0.16 -17.04
C PHE A 136 -1.03 0.22 -18.52
N SER A 137 -0.16 1.15 -18.89
CA SER A 137 0.26 1.43 -20.27
C SER A 137 1.76 1.76 -20.32
N TYR A 138 2.15 2.69 -21.18
CA TYR A 138 3.48 3.28 -21.23
C TYR A 138 3.36 4.79 -21.39
N HIS A 139 4.43 5.51 -21.01
CA HIS A 139 4.45 6.97 -20.90
C HIS A 139 3.99 7.67 -22.18
N GLU A 140 4.55 7.31 -23.33
CA GLU A 140 4.25 7.96 -24.61
C GLU A 140 2.75 7.90 -24.96
N ARG A 141 2.11 6.73 -24.79
CA ARG A 141 0.67 6.58 -25.08
C ARG A 141 -0.22 7.43 -24.19
N ILE A 142 0.11 7.56 -22.91
CA ILE A 142 -0.69 8.39 -22.00
C ILE A 142 -0.50 9.87 -22.30
N CYS A 143 0.73 10.31 -22.63
CA CYS A 143 0.98 11.67 -23.09
C CYS A 143 0.15 12.01 -24.33
N ASP A 144 0.07 11.10 -25.31
CA ASP A 144 -0.72 11.29 -26.53
C ASP A 144 -2.24 11.41 -26.26
N CYS A 145 -2.72 10.92 -25.11
CA CYS A 145 -4.13 10.99 -24.71
C CYS A 145 -4.47 12.25 -23.92
N LEU A 146 -3.49 13.07 -23.53
CA LEU A 146 -3.67 14.26 -22.72
C LEU A 146 -3.64 15.53 -23.58
N PRO A 147 -4.44 16.57 -23.25
CA PRO A 147 -4.33 17.87 -23.88
C PRO A 147 -3.05 18.58 -23.43
N SER A 148 -2.58 19.55 -24.23
CA SER A 148 -1.38 20.33 -23.91
C SER A 148 -1.47 21.12 -22.60
N SER A 149 -2.68 21.46 -22.13
CA SER A 149 -2.87 22.12 -20.82
C SER A 149 -2.44 21.25 -19.64
N PHE A 150 -2.34 19.93 -19.80
CA PHE A 150 -2.04 18.99 -18.73
C PHE A 150 -0.54 18.66 -18.61
N GLU A 151 0.33 19.35 -19.35
CA GLU A 151 1.78 19.10 -19.35
C GLU A 151 2.37 19.09 -17.94
N GLU A 152 1.96 20.02 -17.07
CA GLU A 152 2.45 20.13 -15.68
C GLU A 152 2.14 18.91 -14.80
N ILE A 153 0.99 18.26 -15.01
CA ILE A 153 0.55 17.10 -14.21
C ILE A 153 0.78 15.77 -14.93
N THR A 154 1.40 15.80 -16.10
CA THR A 154 1.78 14.61 -16.85
C THR A 154 2.85 13.84 -16.07
N PRO A 155 2.71 12.52 -15.90
CA PRO A 155 3.67 11.72 -15.14
C PRO A 155 5.02 11.71 -15.85
N GLU A 156 6.10 11.86 -15.08
CA GLU A 156 7.46 11.74 -15.61
C GLU A 156 7.69 10.37 -16.25
N LYS A 157 8.49 10.35 -17.32
CA LYS A 157 8.98 9.11 -17.92
C LYS A 157 9.77 8.32 -16.87
N PRO A 158 9.42 7.04 -16.60
CA PRO A 158 10.15 6.25 -15.61
C PRO A 158 11.59 5.96 -16.06
N PHE A 159 12.58 6.34 -15.26
CA PHE A 159 13.99 6.01 -15.46
C PHE A 159 14.70 5.77 -14.12
N ILE A 160 15.94 5.30 -14.18
CA ILE A 160 16.81 5.05 -13.04
C ILE A 160 17.82 6.21 -12.88
N SER A 161 18.01 6.69 -11.65
CA SER A 161 18.97 7.73 -11.32
C SER A 161 20.17 7.13 -10.57
N PHE A 162 21.16 6.62 -11.31
CA PHE A 162 22.39 6.10 -10.72
C PHE A 162 23.48 7.17 -10.74
N LEU A 163 23.76 7.75 -9.57
CA LEU A 163 24.81 8.76 -9.36
C LEU A 163 25.94 8.13 -8.54
N VAL A 164 27.19 8.36 -8.96
CA VAL A 164 28.38 7.85 -8.28
C VAL A 164 29.15 9.01 -7.66
N ASN A 165 29.25 9.01 -6.33
CA ASN A 165 30.04 10.00 -5.61
C ASN A 165 31.54 9.75 -5.82
N GLN A 166 32.37 10.79 -5.75
CA GLN A 166 33.82 10.65 -5.95
C GLN A 166 34.47 9.69 -4.94
N GLU A 167 34.00 9.71 -3.69
CA GLU A 167 34.50 8.87 -2.60
C GLU A 167 34.17 7.38 -2.80
N GLU A 168 33.09 7.07 -3.52
CA GLU A 168 32.59 5.71 -3.72
C GLU A 168 33.07 5.09 -5.04
N LYS A 169 33.81 5.85 -5.89
CA LYS A 169 34.18 5.43 -7.24
C LYS A 169 34.97 4.13 -7.30
N GLU A 170 35.92 3.94 -6.38
CA GLU A 170 36.75 2.73 -6.34
C GLU A 170 35.91 1.50 -6.03
N LEU A 171 35.08 1.60 -4.98
CA LEU A 171 34.16 0.54 -4.57
C LEU A 171 33.14 0.22 -5.68
N VAL A 172 32.57 1.24 -6.33
CA VAL A 172 31.66 1.05 -7.47
C VAL A 172 32.35 0.29 -8.61
N ALA A 173 33.55 0.69 -9.00
CA ALA A 173 34.31 0.05 -10.08
C ALA A 173 34.60 -1.43 -9.76
N GLU A 174 34.90 -1.73 -8.50
CA GLU A 174 35.17 -3.08 -8.02
C GLU A 174 33.93 -3.97 -8.05
N ILE A 175 32.80 -3.47 -7.55
CA ILE A 175 31.52 -4.20 -7.56
C ILE A 175 31.06 -4.45 -8.99
N GLU A 176 31.15 -3.46 -9.87
CA GLU A 176 30.82 -3.64 -11.28
C GLU A 176 31.73 -4.67 -11.95
N ARG A 177 33.02 -4.68 -11.62
CA ARG A 177 33.98 -5.69 -12.13
C ARG A 177 33.60 -7.08 -11.66
N ALA A 178 33.23 -7.24 -10.39
CA ALA A 178 32.75 -8.51 -9.84
C ALA A 178 31.46 -8.98 -10.55
N PHE A 179 30.50 -8.09 -10.80
CA PHE A 179 29.28 -8.42 -11.54
C PHE A 179 29.55 -8.81 -13.00
N ARG A 180 30.44 -8.09 -13.70
CA ARG A 180 30.85 -8.43 -15.07
C ARG A 180 31.52 -9.81 -15.14
N ASN A 181 32.34 -10.13 -14.16
CA ASN A 181 33.01 -11.42 -14.05
C ASN A 181 32.12 -12.54 -13.50
N LYS A 182 30.85 -12.25 -13.17
CA LYS A 182 29.88 -13.17 -12.57
C LYS A 182 30.39 -13.82 -11.28
N ALA A 183 31.17 -13.09 -10.49
CA ALA A 183 31.71 -13.56 -9.22
C ALA A 183 30.62 -14.18 -8.32
N GLU A 184 31.02 -15.17 -7.53
CA GLU A 184 30.10 -15.83 -6.61
C GLU A 184 29.71 -14.88 -5.48
N PRO A 185 28.46 -14.93 -4.95
CA PRO A 185 28.02 -14.00 -3.91
C PRO A 185 28.92 -13.98 -2.67
N LYS A 186 29.55 -15.12 -2.32
CA LYS A 186 30.49 -15.21 -1.20
C LYS A 186 31.77 -14.42 -1.44
N GLU A 187 32.32 -14.47 -2.64
CA GLU A 187 33.52 -13.71 -3.02
C GLU A 187 33.24 -12.20 -2.95
N ILE A 188 32.04 -11.80 -3.38
CA ILE A 188 31.59 -10.41 -3.28
C ILE A 188 31.43 -10.00 -1.81
N THR A 189 30.81 -10.84 -0.97
CA THR A 189 30.69 -10.56 0.47
C THR A 189 32.06 -10.40 1.14
N GLU A 190 33.02 -11.27 0.83
CA GLU A 190 34.39 -11.19 1.36
C GLU A 190 35.09 -9.90 0.93
N MET A 191 35.00 -9.53 -0.35
CA MET A 191 35.51 -8.26 -0.87
C MET A 191 34.87 -7.07 -0.14
N LEU A 192 33.55 -7.05 0.02
CA LEU A 192 32.84 -5.96 0.70
C LEU A 192 33.23 -5.84 2.18
N ARG A 193 33.53 -6.95 2.86
CA ARG A 193 34.04 -6.93 4.24
C ARG A 193 35.40 -6.26 4.36
N GLU A 194 36.24 -6.32 3.32
CA GLU A 194 37.55 -5.66 3.34
C GLU A 194 37.40 -4.14 3.30
N PHE A 195 36.48 -3.64 2.47
CA PHE A 195 36.10 -2.21 2.44
C PHE A 195 35.40 -1.77 3.74
N ASP A 196 34.63 -2.67 4.38
CA ASP A 196 33.92 -2.33 5.62
C ASP A 196 34.86 -2.10 6.82
N LYS A 197 36.04 -2.73 6.84
CA LYS A 197 37.05 -2.55 7.91
C LYS A 197 37.55 -1.09 8.03
N GLU A 198 37.33 -0.27 7.02
CA GLU A 198 37.68 1.16 7.02
C GLU A 198 36.67 2.02 7.80
N GLY A 199 35.60 1.42 8.36
CA GLY A 199 34.70 2.04 9.32
C GLY A 199 33.42 2.63 8.73
N ASN A 200 33.02 2.25 7.51
CA ASN A 200 31.86 2.82 6.81
C ASN A 200 30.89 1.75 6.23
N SER A 201 30.35 0.92 7.12
CA SER A 201 29.46 -0.20 6.77
C SER A 201 28.21 0.22 6.01
N LEU A 202 27.56 1.31 6.45
CA LEU A 202 26.35 1.81 5.81
C LEU A 202 26.63 2.38 4.40
N ALA A 203 27.76 3.04 4.17
CA ALA A 203 28.13 3.50 2.83
C ALA A 203 28.46 2.34 1.90
N THR A 204 29.14 1.31 2.42
CA THR A 204 29.43 0.07 1.66
C THR A 204 28.14 -0.64 1.26
N LEU A 205 27.19 -0.80 2.19
CA LEU A 205 25.87 -1.36 1.94
C LEU A 205 25.10 -0.56 0.87
N SER A 206 25.06 0.77 1.03
CA SER A 206 24.35 1.68 0.12
C SER A 206 24.94 1.66 -1.28
N THR A 207 26.28 1.68 -1.38
CA THR A 207 27.01 1.60 -2.65
C THR A 207 26.78 0.26 -3.34
N PHE A 208 26.89 -0.85 -2.62
CA PHE A 208 26.60 -2.17 -3.16
C PHE A 208 25.16 -2.29 -3.67
N PHE A 209 24.21 -1.81 -2.88
CA PHE A 209 22.81 -1.87 -3.23
C PHE A 209 22.49 -0.98 -4.45
N SER A 210 23.06 0.22 -4.56
CA SER A 210 22.86 1.11 -5.71
C SER A 210 23.41 0.52 -7.01
N VAL A 211 24.62 -0.05 -6.98
CA VAL A 211 25.23 -0.72 -8.14
C VAL A 211 24.42 -1.96 -8.54
N MET A 212 23.93 -2.73 -7.57
CA MET A 212 23.06 -3.89 -7.83
C MET A 212 21.76 -3.49 -8.52
N LEU A 213 21.08 -2.44 -8.05
CA LEU A 213 19.86 -1.92 -8.66
C LEU A 213 20.12 -1.43 -10.10
N ASN A 214 21.24 -0.75 -10.32
CA ASN A 214 21.64 -0.29 -11.65
C ASN A 214 21.92 -1.44 -12.62
N ALA A 215 22.62 -2.48 -12.17
CA ALA A 215 22.85 -3.68 -12.97
C ALA A 215 21.54 -4.43 -13.32
N ALA A 216 20.54 -4.33 -12.44
CA ALA A 216 19.24 -5.00 -12.57
C ALA A 216 18.13 -4.14 -13.19
N GLN A 217 18.43 -2.96 -13.74
CA GLN A 217 17.45 -1.94 -14.14
C GLN A 217 16.44 -2.35 -15.22
N LYS A 218 16.66 -3.46 -15.94
CA LYS A 218 15.87 -3.85 -17.12
C LYS A 218 14.40 -4.18 -16.82
N SER A 219 14.11 -4.83 -15.69
CA SER A 219 12.73 -5.19 -15.32
C SER A 219 12.59 -5.55 -13.83
N PHE A 220 11.34 -5.70 -13.37
CA PHE A 220 11.05 -6.23 -12.03
C PHE A 220 11.73 -7.59 -11.79
N SER A 221 11.67 -8.50 -12.77
CA SER A 221 12.27 -9.83 -12.65
C SER A 221 13.79 -9.79 -12.49
N HIS A 222 14.48 -8.89 -13.19
CA HIS A 222 15.94 -8.73 -13.02
C HIS A 222 16.28 -8.27 -11.60
N ASN A 223 15.54 -7.30 -11.06
CA ASN A 223 15.71 -6.86 -9.67
C ASN A 223 15.41 -8.00 -8.68
N PHE A 224 14.39 -8.81 -8.92
CA PHE A 224 14.07 -9.94 -8.05
C PHE A 224 15.15 -11.01 -8.06
N VAL A 225 15.70 -11.32 -9.24
CA VAL A 225 16.81 -12.26 -9.37
C VAL A 225 18.05 -11.73 -8.65
N ALA A 226 18.36 -10.45 -8.80
CA ALA A 226 19.49 -9.81 -8.11
C ALA A 226 19.30 -9.87 -6.57
N LEU A 227 18.14 -9.45 -6.07
CA LEU A 227 17.80 -9.53 -4.64
C LEU A 227 17.90 -10.95 -4.08
N THR A 228 17.43 -11.96 -4.83
CA THR A 228 17.51 -13.36 -4.40
C THR A 228 18.95 -13.88 -4.44
N ARG A 229 19.73 -13.55 -5.47
CA ARG A 229 21.13 -13.97 -5.60
C ARG A 229 21.99 -13.39 -4.47
N TYR A 230 21.77 -12.14 -4.11
CA TYR A 230 22.56 -11.42 -3.11
C TYR A 230 21.85 -11.27 -1.76
N HIS A 231 20.86 -12.13 -1.48
CA HIS A 231 20.07 -12.05 -0.24
C HIS A 231 20.96 -12.17 1.01
N GLU A 232 21.82 -13.19 1.05
CA GLU A 232 22.72 -13.41 2.19
C GLU A 232 23.74 -12.28 2.32
N THR A 233 24.32 -11.79 1.22
CA THR A 233 25.23 -10.64 1.22
C THR A 233 24.56 -9.40 1.81
N LEU A 234 23.34 -9.06 1.37
CA LEU A 234 22.58 -7.93 1.88
C LEU A 234 22.22 -8.11 3.36
N LYS A 235 21.90 -9.34 3.78
CA LYS A 235 21.53 -9.63 5.16
C LYS A 235 22.72 -9.52 6.11
N GLU A 236 23.88 -9.97 5.64
CA GLU A 236 25.12 -9.90 6.39
C GLU A 236 25.62 -8.47 6.55
N LEU A 237 25.61 -7.68 5.47
CA LEU A 237 26.02 -6.27 5.50
C LEU A 237 25.05 -5.37 6.25
N SER A 238 23.76 -5.69 6.24
CA SER A 238 22.75 -4.84 6.89
C SER A 238 22.52 -5.16 8.36
N GLY A 239 22.95 -6.32 8.88
CA GLY A 239 22.62 -6.76 10.25
C GLY A 239 21.13 -6.88 10.58
N VAL A 240 20.25 -6.52 9.63
CA VAL A 240 18.79 -6.34 9.74
C VAL A 240 18.38 -5.40 10.89
N ASP A 241 19.11 -4.29 11.07
CA ASP A 241 18.75 -3.23 12.00
C ASP A 241 17.95 -2.08 11.33
N ASP A 242 17.45 -1.15 12.14
CA ASP A 242 16.61 -0.04 11.68
C ASP A 242 17.39 1.03 10.89
N GLU A 243 18.67 1.26 11.20
CA GLU A 243 19.54 2.21 10.49
C GLU A 243 19.88 1.68 9.10
N SER A 244 20.28 0.40 9.02
CA SER A 244 20.54 -0.29 7.75
C SER A 244 19.29 -0.40 6.88
N SER A 245 18.13 -0.68 7.47
CA SER A 245 16.84 -0.64 6.76
C SER A 245 16.56 0.74 6.17
N THR A 246 16.86 1.81 6.93
CA THR A 246 16.70 3.20 6.48
C THR A 246 17.69 3.55 5.36
N ALA A 247 18.95 3.10 5.46
CA ALA A 247 19.98 3.31 4.43
C ALA A 247 19.59 2.64 3.10
N LEU A 248 19.09 1.40 3.16
CA LEU A 248 18.57 0.69 1.99
C LEU A 248 17.39 1.42 1.35
N LEU A 249 16.45 1.94 2.15
CA LEU A 249 15.29 2.68 1.65
C LEU A 249 15.66 4.03 1.01
N ARG A 250 16.60 4.77 1.61
CA ARG A 250 17.15 6.02 1.03
C ARG A 250 17.84 5.75 -0.29
N THR A 251 18.72 4.75 -0.33
CA THR A 251 19.40 4.32 -1.55
C THR A 251 18.38 3.91 -2.63
N LEU A 252 17.35 3.14 -2.25
CA LEU A 252 16.29 2.75 -3.17
C LEU A 252 15.60 3.97 -3.78
N TYR A 253 15.26 4.96 -2.95
CA TYR A 253 14.60 6.19 -3.39
C TYR A 253 15.50 7.03 -4.30
N ASP A 254 16.77 7.23 -3.95
CA ASP A 254 17.70 7.98 -4.78
C ASP A 254 17.85 7.37 -6.18
N VAL A 255 17.84 6.03 -6.26
CA VAL A 255 17.97 5.29 -7.51
C VAL A 255 16.66 5.24 -8.32
N TRP A 256 15.50 5.09 -7.67
CA TRP A 256 14.22 4.81 -8.33
C TRP A 256 13.11 5.85 -8.10
N LYS A 257 13.40 7.04 -7.57
CA LYS A 257 12.39 8.10 -7.33
C LYS A 257 11.54 8.45 -8.56
N HIS A 258 12.09 8.35 -9.78
CA HIS A 258 11.36 8.60 -11.03
C HIS A 258 10.48 7.42 -11.48
N ASN A 259 10.56 6.26 -10.80
CA ASN A 259 9.73 5.10 -11.04
C ASN A 259 9.02 4.65 -9.75
N ARG A 260 7.94 5.35 -9.42
CA ARG A 260 7.10 5.11 -8.22
C ARG A 260 6.55 3.68 -8.16
N GLN A 261 6.26 3.05 -9.29
CA GLN A 261 5.81 1.64 -9.31
C GLN A 261 6.94 0.68 -8.90
N MET A 262 8.16 0.89 -9.41
CA MET A 262 9.33 0.12 -9.01
C MET A 262 9.60 0.27 -7.51
N MET A 263 9.49 1.49 -6.96
CA MET A 263 9.60 1.75 -5.51
C MET A 263 8.67 0.86 -4.69
N VAL A 264 7.37 0.91 -4.96
CA VAL A 264 6.36 0.11 -4.22
C VAL A 264 6.67 -1.39 -4.33
N VAL A 265 7.04 -1.87 -5.52
CA VAL A 265 7.35 -3.28 -5.77
C VAL A 265 8.60 -3.73 -5.00
N LEU A 266 9.67 -2.95 -5.02
CA LEU A 266 10.94 -3.30 -4.39
C LEU A 266 10.86 -3.18 -2.86
N ILE A 267 10.23 -2.14 -2.31
CA ILE A 267 9.94 -2.05 -0.86
C ILE A 267 9.18 -3.30 -0.41
N THR A 268 8.13 -3.68 -1.14
CA THR A 268 7.33 -4.87 -0.83
C THR A 268 8.17 -6.15 -0.89
N LYS A 269 9.02 -6.30 -1.91
CA LYS A 269 9.86 -7.49 -2.10
C LYS A 269 10.91 -7.61 -1.01
N MET A 270 11.64 -6.53 -0.73
CA MET A 270 12.68 -6.48 0.31
C MET A 270 12.10 -6.75 1.70
N PHE A 271 10.94 -6.18 2.01
CA PHE A 271 10.25 -6.45 3.27
C PHE A 271 9.84 -7.92 3.41
N ARG A 272 9.26 -8.53 2.36
CA ARG A 272 8.92 -9.96 2.36
C ARG A 272 10.12 -10.88 2.43
N MET A 273 11.29 -10.41 2.02
CA MET A 273 12.56 -11.11 2.13
C MET A 273 13.25 -10.86 3.48
N THR A 274 12.59 -10.21 4.44
CA THR A 274 13.17 -9.92 5.77
C THR A 274 14.47 -9.11 5.70
N LEU A 275 14.61 -8.27 4.67
CA LEU A 275 15.73 -7.31 4.54
C LEU A 275 15.42 -5.96 5.19
N LEU A 276 14.15 -5.72 5.55
CA LEU A 276 13.66 -4.45 6.08
C LEU A 276 12.80 -4.70 7.32
N ASN A 277 12.98 -3.87 8.33
CA ASN A 277 12.11 -3.84 9.52
C ASN A 277 10.85 -3.02 9.26
N ALA A 278 9.69 -3.50 9.75
CA ALA A 278 8.40 -2.85 9.52
C ALA A 278 8.36 -1.40 10.04
N ASN A 279 8.90 -1.19 11.25
CA ASN A 279 8.96 0.13 11.88
C ASN A 279 9.88 1.08 11.10
N ALA A 280 11.06 0.61 10.67
CA ALA A 280 11.97 1.42 9.87
C ALA A 280 11.33 1.86 8.54
N VAL A 281 10.63 0.96 7.85
CA VAL A 281 9.92 1.30 6.60
C VAL A 281 8.87 2.38 6.82
N VAL A 282 8.04 2.23 7.85
CA VAL A 282 7.00 3.21 8.18
C VAL A 282 7.59 4.55 8.62
N SER A 283 8.60 4.52 9.50
CA SER A 283 9.30 5.74 9.94
C SER A 283 9.92 6.49 8.77
N TRP A 284 10.51 5.78 7.81
CA TRP A 284 11.07 6.37 6.61
C TRP A 284 10.00 6.96 5.68
N LEU A 285 8.90 6.23 5.43
CA LEU A 285 7.78 6.71 4.60
C LEU A 285 7.13 7.98 5.18
N LEU A 286 7.17 8.15 6.50
CA LEU A 286 6.65 9.34 7.21
C LEU A 286 7.78 10.27 7.68
N SER A 287 8.98 10.18 7.09
CA SER A 287 10.10 11.05 7.42
C SER A 287 10.13 12.31 6.57
N SER A 288 10.84 13.33 7.04
CA SER A 288 11.07 14.58 6.29
C SER A 288 11.80 14.37 4.95
N TYR A 289 12.51 13.24 4.79
CA TYR A 289 13.28 12.92 3.59
C TYR A 289 12.39 12.72 2.35
N VAL A 290 11.17 12.20 2.54
CA VAL A 290 10.18 11.98 1.45
C VAL A 290 8.97 12.92 1.55
N ASP A 291 9.04 13.98 2.36
CA ASP A 291 7.91 14.86 2.66
C ASP A 291 7.26 15.48 1.42
N GLN A 292 8.07 15.77 0.39
CA GLN A 292 7.58 16.29 -0.89
C GLN A 292 6.62 15.32 -1.61
N GLU A 293 6.74 14.02 -1.36
CA GLU A 293 5.91 12.97 -1.95
C GLU A 293 4.73 12.57 -1.03
N LEU A 294 4.52 13.24 0.12
CA LEU A 294 3.46 12.90 1.08
C LEU A 294 2.04 12.98 0.47
N HIS A 295 1.85 13.85 -0.51
CA HIS A 295 0.59 13.97 -1.26
C HIS A 295 0.36 12.83 -2.27
N ARG A 296 1.36 11.98 -2.52
CA ARG A 296 1.31 10.98 -3.60
C ARG A 296 0.80 9.64 -3.13
N PHE A 297 0.00 8.99 -3.97
CA PHE A 297 -0.70 7.76 -3.60
C PHE A 297 0.28 6.58 -3.38
N TRP A 298 1.38 6.51 -4.13
CA TRP A 298 2.36 5.41 -4.02
C TRP A 298 2.94 5.24 -2.60
N LEU A 299 3.12 6.34 -1.86
CA LEU A 299 3.69 6.34 -0.52
C LEU A 299 2.74 5.65 0.46
N TRP A 300 1.46 6.02 0.41
CA TRP A 300 0.41 5.42 1.22
C TRP A 300 0.11 3.97 0.78
N GLU A 301 0.18 3.69 -0.53
CA GLU A 301 0.11 2.33 -1.06
C GLU A 301 1.19 1.43 -0.44
N ALA A 302 2.45 1.88 -0.43
CA ALA A 302 3.55 1.17 0.21
C ALA A 302 3.30 0.97 1.71
N LEU A 303 2.93 2.03 2.43
CA LEU A 303 2.63 1.98 3.86
C LEU A 303 1.55 0.93 4.18
N PHE A 304 0.42 0.97 3.47
CA PHE A 304 -0.69 0.04 3.68
C PHE A 304 -0.35 -1.40 3.30
N ILE A 305 0.52 -1.62 2.31
CA ILE A 305 1.02 -2.96 2.00
C ILE A 305 1.81 -3.54 3.17
N ILE A 306 2.66 -2.75 3.81
CA ILE A 306 3.46 -3.18 4.98
C ILE A 306 2.53 -3.50 6.16
N VAL A 307 1.66 -2.57 6.55
CA VAL A 307 0.72 -2.78 7.66
C VAL A 307 -0.16 -4.01 7.41
N LYS A 308 -0.73 -4.14 6.20
CA LYS A 308 -1.53 -5.30 5.81
C LYS A 308 -0.75 -6.61 5.89
N HIS A 309 0.53 -6.60 5.53
CA HIS A 309 1.38 -7.79 5.62
C HIS A 309 1.59 -8.22 7.07
N VAL A 310 1.87 -7.28 7.98
CA VAL A 310 2.04 -7.55 9.42
C VAL A 310 0.73 -8.03 10.04
N CYS A 311 -0.40 -7.34 9.82
CA CYS A 311 -1.72 -7.78 10.29
C CYS A 311 -2.05 -9.18 9.76
N GLY A 312 -1.80 -9.42 8.47
CA GLY A 312 -2.01 -10.72 7.86
C GLY A 312 -1.13 -11.81 8.45
N HIS A 313 0.10 -11.50 8.84
CA HIS A 313 1.01 -12.45 9.51
C HIS A 313 0.50 -12.82 10.90
N MET A 314 0.13 -11.81 11.70
CA MET A 314 -0.47 -12.00 13.02
C MET A 314 -1.73 -12.87 12.94
N ASN A 315 -2.66 -12.53 12.04
CA ASN A 315 -3.91 -13.28 11.88
C ASN A 315 -3.66 -14.74 11.48
N ARG A 316 -2.71 -15.01 10.57
CA ARG A 316 -2.31 -16.39 10.23
C ARG A 316 -1.70 -17.12 11.43
N CYS A 317 -0.87 -16.45 12.23
CA CYS A 317 -0.28 -17.04 13.43
C CYS A 317 -1.36 -17.39 14.48
N LYS A 318 -2.32 -16.47 14.71
CA LYS A 318 -3.47 -16.66 15.59
C LYS A 318 -4.33 -17.86 15.17
N THR A 319 -4.68 -17.96 13.88
CA THR A 319 -5.44 -19.11 13.35
C THR A 319 -4.67 -20.43 13.48
N LYS A 320 -3.37 -20.44 13.18
CA LYS A 320 -2.54 -21.65 13.33
C LYS A 320 -2.46 -22.10 14.80
N LEU A 321 -2.30 -21.17 15.73
CA LEU A 321 -2.26 -21.47 17.16
C LEU A 321 -3.59 -22.10 17.63
N GLN A 322 -4.74 -21.54 17.20
CA GLN A 322 -6.06 -22.12 17.49
C GLN A 322 -6.19 -23.54 16.94
N GLN A 323 -5.75 -23.78 15.70
CA GLN A 323 -5.75 -25.12 15.10
C GLN A 323 -4.86 -26.11 15.86
N MET A 324 -3.69 -25.68 16.34
CA MET A 324 -2.80 -26.53 17.14
C MET A 324 -3.44 -26.92 18.48
N GLN A 325 -4.07 -25.94 19.16
CA GLN A 325 -4.79 -26.17 20.42
C GLN A 325 -5.99 -27.11 20.24
N GLU A 326 -6.79 -26.92 19.19
CA GLU A 326 -7.92 -27.81 18.89
C GLU A 326 -7.49 -29.25 18.59
N LYS A 327 -6.40 -29.42 17.82
CA LYS A 327 -5.83 -30.74 17.53
C LYS A 327 -5.33 -31.43 18.79
N ARG A 328 -4.69 -30.70 19.72
CA ARG A 328 -4.26 -31.23 21.02
C ARG A 328 -5.44 -31.71 21.86
N ILE A 329 -6.48 -30.89 22.00
CA ILE A 329 -7.70 -31.26 22.73
C ILE A 329 -8.36 -32.51 22.13
N LYS A 330 -8.37 -32.65 20.79
CA LYS A 330 -8.88 -33.85 20.11
C LYS A 330 -8.02 -35.09 20.37
N MET A 331 -6.69 -34.93 20.41
CA MET A 331 -5.77 -36.02 20.75
C MET A 331 -5.93 -36.48 22.20
N GLU A 332 -6.03 -35.56 23.16
CA GLU A 332 -6.29 -35.86 24.59
C GLU A 332 -7.63 -36.58 24.79
N ARG A 333 -8.67 -36.18 24.04
CA ARG A 333 -9.97 -36.87 24.08
C ARG A 333 -9.94 -38.25 23.42
N SER A 334 -9.06 -38.46 22.45
CA SER A 334 -8.92 -39.74 21.74
C SER A 334 -7.98 -40.71 22.47
N SER A 335 -7.03 -40.22 23.28
CA SER A 335 -6.17 -41.05 24.14
C SER A 335 -6.89 -41.59 25.38
N GLY A 336 -8.15 -41.22 25.60
CA GLY A 336 -9.05 -41.92 26.52
C GLY A 336 -9.58 -43.26 25.97
N ASN A 337 -9.38 -43.54 24.67
CA ASN A 337 -9.83 -44.73 23.96
C ASN A 337 -8.65 -45.48 23.32
N VAL A 338 -7.61 -45.77 24.10
CA VAL A 338 -6.44 -46.54 23.63
C VAL A 338 -6.80 -48.02 23.62
N CYS A 339 -7.31 -48.54 22.50
CA CYS A 339 -7.05 -49.95 22.15
C CYS A 339 -7.26 -50.35 20.67
N GLN A 340 -7.61 -49.47 19.72
CA GLN A 340 -7.92 -50.00 18.38
C GLN A 340 -7.78 -49.02 17.21
N LEU A 341 -6.58 -48.49 16.94
CA LEU A 341 -6.32 -47.88 15.62
C LEU A 341 -4.84 -47.88 15.21
N PHE A 342 -4.05 -48.84 15.68
CA PHE A 342 -2.83 -49.25 14.98
C PHE A 342 -3.25 -50.06 13.75
N CYS A 343 -3.64 -49.38 12.66
CA CYS A 343 -3.55 -49.80 11.26
C CYS A 343 -4.54 -48.99 10.42
N SER A 344 -4.13 -47.83 9.91
CA SER A 344 -4.19 -47.50 8.47
C SER A 344 -3.83 -46.04 8.22
N ASN A 345 -3.04 -45.84 7.17
CA ASN A 345 -2.70 -44.60 6.50
C ASN A 345 -1.52 -43.82 7.07
N LYS A 346 -0.33 -44.32 6.71
CA LYS A 346 0.83 -43.50 6.36
C LYS A 346 0.41 -42.61 5.18
N ASP A 347 0.24 -41.30 5.39
CA ASP A 347 0.53 -40.24 4.40
C ASP A 347 0.06 -38.82 4.74
N ASP A 348 -0.47 -38.55 5.95
CA ASP A 348 -0.54 -37.17 6.44
C ASP A 348 0.45 -36.99 7.60
N GLY A 349 1.31 -35.98 7.48
CA GLY A 349 2.37 -35.65 8.44
C GLY A 349 1.84 -35.41 9.85
N LEU A 350 1.63 -36.49 10.59
CA LEU A 350 1.23 -36.52 11.99
C LEU A 350 2.48 -36.26 12.85
N TRP A 351 3.00 -35.04 12.76
CA TRP A 351 3.90 -34.56 13.80
C TRP A 351 3.09 -34.46 15.09
N MET A 352 3.53 -35.15 16.15
CA MET A 352 2.92 -34.95 17.47
C MET A 352 3.14 -33.49 17.86
N ILE A 353 2.04 -32.73 18.00
CA ILE A 353 2.11 -31.34 18.45
C ILE A 353 2.45 -31.37 19.94
N LEU A 354 3.66 -30.96 20.29
CA LEU A 354 4.10 -30.90 21.68
C LEU A 354 3.61 -29.60 22.34
N ASP A 355 3.55 -29.61 23.67
CA ASP A 355 3.20 -28.43 24.47
C ASP A 355 4.20 -27.29 24.23
N ASP A 356 5.46 -27.67 24.07
CA ASP A 356 6.56 -26.76 23.74
C ASP A 356 6.34 -26.07 22.39
N ASP A 357 5.80 -26.76 21.38
CA ASP A 357 5.50 -26.17 20.07
C ASP A 357 4.37 -25.14 20.17
N ILE A 358 3.36 -25.42 20.99
CA ILE A 358 2.26 -24.50 21.26
C ILE A 358 2.79 -23.28 22.02
N GLU A 359 3.66 -23.47 23.00
CA GLU A 359 4.23 -22.38 23.78
C GLU A 359 5.17 -21.51 22.95
N MET A 360 6.01 -22.11 22.09
CA MET A 360 6.81 -21.38 21.11
C MET A 360 5.93 -20.54 20.18
N LYS A 361 4.82 -21.11 19.67
CA LYS A 361 3.88 -20.37 18.81
C LYS A 361 3.12 -19.26 19.54
N LYS A 362 2.80 -19.43 20.82
CA LYS A 362 2.27 -18.34 21.65
C LYS A 362 3.28 -17.21 21.82
N LYS A 363 4.55 -17.55 22.06
CA LYS A 363 5.63 -16.57 22.18
C LYS A 363 5.79 -15.75 20.89
N GLU A 364 5.87 -16.42 19.74
CA GLU A 364 5.90 -15.77 18.42
C GLU A 364 4.68 -14.85 18.19
N LEU A 365 3.48 -15.32 18.57
CA LEU A 365 2.27 -14.49 18.46
C LEU A 365 2.37 -13.21 19.32
N LYS A 366 2.88 -13.33 20.54
CA LYS A 366 3.07 -12.18 21.44
C LYS A 366 4.08 -11.18 20.87
N GLU A 367 5.21 -11.66 20.35
CA GLU A 367 6.22 -10.81 19.70
C GLU A 367 5.63 -10.07 18.48
N LEU A 368 4.83 -10.76 17.65
CA LEU A 368 4.13 -10.14 16.52
C LEU A 368 3.08 -9.11 16.97
N GLN A 369 2.37 -9.37 18.08
CA GLN A 369 1.42 -8.42 18.64
C GLN A 369 2.13 -7.16 19.14
N ASP A 370 3.25 -7.30 19.86
CA ASP A 370 4.04 -6.15 20.32
C ASP A 370 4.65 -5.37 19.16
N MET A 371 5.12 -6.05 18.10
CA MET A 371 5.57 -5.38 16.88
C MET A 371 4.43 -4.58 16.23
N LEU A 372 3.25 -5.19 16.06
CA LEU A 372 2.10 -4.53 15.44
C LEU A 372 1.62 -3.34 16.28
N LYS A 373 1.69 -3.45 17.61
CA LYS A 373 1.40 -2.37 18.55
C LYS A 373 2.27 -1.15 18.26
N ASN A 374 3.58 -1.38 18.27
CA ASN A 374 4.58 -0.34 18.07
C ASN A 374 4.44 0.28 16.67
N LEU A 375 4.11 -0.54 15.66
CA LEU A 375 3.88 -0.07 14.29
C LEU A 375 2.68 0.89 14.23
N PHE A 376 1.53 0.51 14.79
CA PHE A 376 0.36 1.38 14.82
C PHE A 376 0.59 2.64 15.64
N LEU A 377 1.20 2.53 16.82
CA LEU A 377 1.53 3.70 17.64
C LEU A 377 2.44 4.66 16.91
N ASN A 378 3.50 4.18 16.23
CA ASN A 378 4.39 5.02 15.45
C ASN A 378 3.65 5.77 14.33
N ILE A 379 2.80 5.08 13.58
CA ILE A 379 1.97 5.70 12.52
C ILE A 379 1.06 6.77 13.13
N LEU A 380 0.28 6.41 14.14
CA LEU A 380 -0.72 7.31 14.72
C LEU A 380 -0.03 8.51 15.38
N HIS A 381 1.08 8.31 16.11
CA HIS A 381 1.87 9.38 16.70
C HIS A 381 2.39 10.35 15.61
N LYS A 382 2.91 9.83 14.49
CA LYS A 382 3.40 10.68 13.40
C LYS A 382 2.29 11.48 12.73
N LEU A 383 1.13 10.86 12.49
CA LEU A 383 -0.02 11.58 11.91
C LEU A 383 -0.56 12.65 12.87
N VAL A 384 -0.67 12.34 14.16
CA VAL A 384 -1.07 13.31 15.19
C VAL A 384 -0.06 14.45 15.29
N LEU A 385 1.24 14.14 15.23
CA LEU A 385 2.31 15.14 15.25
C LEU A 385 2.18 16.09 14.05
N PHE A 386 2.09 15.57 12.83
CA PHE A 386 1.91 16.38 11.62
C PHE A 386 0.70 17.31 11.73
N LEU A 387 -0.44 16.76 12.14
CA LEU A 387 -1.66 17.55 12.30
C LEU A 387 -1.51 18.61 13.40
N SER A 388 -0.91 18.27 14.53
CA SER A 388 -0.74 19.19 15.66
C SER A 388 0.24 20.32 15.31
N GLU A 389 1.37 20.01 14.67
CA GLU A 389 2.33 21.02 14.19
C GLU A 389 1.69 22.01 13.22
N HIS A 390 0.86 21.52 12.28
CA HIS A 390 0.13 22.38 11.35
C HIS A 390 -0.89 23.27 12.05
N LEU A 391 -1.64 22.74 13.02
CA LEU A 391 -2.64 23.51 13.77
C LEU A 391 -1.97 24.60 14.62
N VAL A 392 -0.90 24.27 15.34
CA VAL A 392 -0.11 25.24 16.12
C VAL A 392 0.49 26.31 15.21
N LYS A 393 1.06 25.92 14.06
CA LYS A 393 1.59 26.88 13.08
C LYS A 393 0.51 27.80 12.50
N SER A 394 -0.68 27.27 12.27
CA SER A 394 -1.82 28.05 11.76
C SER A 394 -2.30 29.06 12.80
N GLU A 395 -2.37 28.67 14.07
CA GLU A 395 -2.70 29.54 15.20
C GLU A 395 -1.66 30.65 15.39
N MET A 396 -0.36 30.29 15.35
CA MET A 396 0.74 31.27 15.47
C MET A 396 0.77 32.28 14.32
N THR A 397 0.29 31.90 13.14
CA THR A 397 0.33 32.76 11.94
C THR A 397 -1.01 33.46 11.65
N GLU A 398 -2.02 33.26 12.50
CA GLU A 398 -3.41 33.75 12.30
C GLU A 398 -4.00 33.38 10.93
N LYS A 399 -3.53 32.27 10.33
CA LYS A 399 -4.01 31.79 9.03
C LYS A 399 -5.11 30.74 9.22
N ASN A 400 -5.96 30.60 8.21
CA ASN A 400 -6.95 29.52 8.21
C ASN A 400 -6.24 28.16 8.23
N HIS A 401 -6.55 27.37 9.26
CA HIS A 401 -6.01 26.02 9.45
C HIS A 401 -6.58 25.02 8.43
N ASP A 402 -7.80 25.27 7.94
CA ASP A 402 -8.53 24.40 7.02
C ASP A 402 -7.98 24.50 5.59
N THR A 403 -6.78 23.97 5.41
CA THR A 403 -6.06 23.90 4.14
C THR A 403 -6.29 22.55 3.47
N TYR A 404 -6.02 22.45 2.16
CA TYR A 404 -6.05 21.16 1.45
C TYR A 404 -5.09 20.14 2.06
N TRP A 405 -3.90 20.57 2.49
CA TRP A 405 -2.95 19.72 3.21
C TRP A 405 -3.57 19.14 4.48
N TYR A 406 -4.21 19.98 5.31
CA TYR A 406 -4.83 19.55 6.56
C TYR A 406 -5.97 18.56 6.30
N ARG A 407 -6.86 18.84 5.35
CA ARG A 407 -7.95 17.93 4.97
C ARG A 407 -7.43 16.59 4.46
N TYR A 408 -6.38 16.61 3.64
CA TYR A 408 -5.73 15.40 3.14
C TYR A 408 -5.12 14.58 4.28
N MET A 409 -4.31 15.19 5.14
CA MET A 409 -3.66 14.50 6.26
C MET A 409 -4.67 13.97 7.28
N MET A 410 -5.73 14.74 7.57
CA MET A 410 -6.83 14.28 8.41
C MET A 410 -7.59 13.11 7.74
N GLY A 411 -7.73 13.15 6.41
CA GLY A 411 -8.27 12.05 5.62
C GLY A 411 -7.44 10.76 5.74
N ARG A 412 -6.10 10.86 5.69
CA ARG A 412 -5.18 9.73 5.88
C ARG A 412 -5.23 9.18 7.30
N PHE A 413 -5.37 10.05 8.30
CA PHE A 413 -5.58 9.65 9.69
C PHE A 413 -6.90 8.87 9.85
N LYS A 414 -8.02 9.37 9.30
CA LYS A 414 -9.29 8.63 9.26
C LYS A 414 -9.17 7.30 8.54
N GLU A 415 -8.50 7.28 7.39
CA GLU A 415 -8.30 6.07 6.60
C GLU A 415 -7.57 5.00 7.42
N MET A 416 -6.48 5.35 8.12
CA MET A 416 -5.74 4.41 8.97
C MET A 416 -6.65 3.78 10.03
N LEU A 417 -7.46 4.60 10.72
CA LEU A 417 -8.40 4.13 11.75
C LEU A 417 -9.50 3.23 11.17
N LEU A 418 -10.06 3.59 10.02
CA LEU A 418 -11.13 2.82 9.36
C LEU A 418 -10.61 1.52 8.75
N LYS A 419 -9.45 1.53 8.12
CA LYS A 419 -8.91 0.42 7.34
C LYS A 419 -8.43 -0.75 8.21
N TYR A 420 -7.97 -0.45 9.43
CA TYR A 420 -7.49 -1.46 10.39
C TYR A 420 -8.28 -1.42 11.69
N TRP A 421 -9.56 -1.08 11.61
CA TRP A 421 -10.40 -0.89 12.78
C TRP A 421 -10.39 -2.14 13.69
N CYS A 422 -10.50 -3.34 13.11
CA CYS A 422 -10.47 -4.61 13.85
C CYS A 422 -9.24 -4.73 14.73
N GLU A 423 -8.05 -4.58 14.15
CA GLU A 423 -6.77 -4.71 14.84
C GLU A 423 -6.58 -3.58 15.86
N LEU A 424 -6.91 -2.34 15.50
CA LEU A 424 -6.79 -1.19 16.40
C LEU A 424 -7.70 -1.32 17.64
N PHE A 425 -8.89 -1.91 17.51
CA PHE A 425 -9.76 -2.17 18.67
C PHE A 425 -9.16 -3.21 19.64
N GLU A 426 -8.40 -4.21 19.16
CA GLU A 426 -7.70 -5.15 20.05
C GLU A 426 -6.64 -4.46 20.92
N MET A 427 -6.15 -3.29 20.48
CA MET A 427 -5.04 -2.54 21.10
C MET A 427 -5.50 -1.19 21.68
N LYS A 428 -6.82 -0.93 21.70
CA LYS A 428 -7.41 0.36 22.06
C LYS A 428 -6.92 0.87 23.40
N GLN A 429 -6.86 0.02 24.43
CA GLN A 429 -6.40 0.42 25.76
C GLN A 429 -4.97 0.97 25.75
N HIS A 430 -4.09 0.42 24.91
CA HIS A 430 -2.72 0.92 24.75
C HIS A 430 -2.70 2.25 24.00
N ILE A 431 -3.47 2.38 22.92
CA ILE A 431 -3.59 3.63 22.15
C ILE A 431 -4.14 4.76 23.03
N ASP A 432 -5.18 4.47 23.81
CA ASP A 432 -5.75 5.41 24.79
C ASP A 432 -4.69 5.86 25.80
N ASN A 433 -3.89 4.92 26.32
CA ASN A 433 -2.90 5.14 27.36
C ASN A 433 -1.58 5.79 26.89
N GLU A 434 -1.20 5.63 25.62
CA GLU A 434 0.08 6.14 25.11
C GLU A 434 -0.09 7.41 24.26
N LEU A 435 -1.17 7.48 23.47
CA LEU A 435 -1.40 8.61 22.56
C LEU A 435 -2.36 9.64 23.16
N PHE A 436 -3.49 9.21 23.70
CA PHE A 436 -4.59 10.11 24.10
C PHE A 436 -4.65 10.43 25.60
N VAL A 437 -3.62 10.13 26.39
CA VAL A 437 -3.54 10.47 27.83
C VAL A 437 -3.26 11.95 28.06
N ALA A 438 -2.53 12.60 27.15
CA ALA A 438 -2.11 13.97 27.34
C ALA A 438 -3.24 14.96 27.01
N ALA A 439 -3.60 15.78 28.00
CA ALA A 439 -4.28 17.05 27.77
C ALA A 439 -3.36 17.94 26.91
N GLY A 440 -3.51 17.89 25.59
CA GLY A 440 -2.60 18.55 24.66
C GLY A 440 -2.84 18.22 23.19
N ILE A 441 -3.56 17.12 22.88
CA ILE A 441 -4.01 16.87 21.50
C ILE A 441 -5.20 17.78 21.20
N ASP A 442 -5.15 18.40 20.02
CA ASP A 442 -6.23 19.26 19.54
C ASP A 442 -7.59 18.53 19.51
N PRO A 443 -8.69 19.16 19.99
CA PRO A 443 -10.02 18.55 20.02
C PRO A 443 -10.51 18.00 18.67
N ARG A 444 -10.09 18.58 17.55
CA ARG A 444 -10.47 18.14 16.19
C ARG A 444 -9.89 16.76 15.87
N ILE A 445 -8.65 16.49 16.28
CA ILE A 445 -7.99 15.20 16.12
C ILE A 445 -8.65 14.17 17.06
N VAL A 446 -8.90 14.57 18.31
CA VAL A 446 -9.59 13.73 19.31
C VAL A 446 -10.99 13.35 18.85
N GLU A 447 -11.72 14.25 18.21
CA GLU A 447 -13.07 13.98 17.70
C GLU A 447 -13.07 12.91 16.60
N VAL A 448 -12.06 12.90 15.72
CA VAL A 448 -11.91 11.81 14.74
C VAL A 448 -11.65 10.47 15.43
N TYR A 449 -10.83 10.46 16.48
CA TYR A 449 -10.62 9.25 17.27
C TYR A 449 -11.89 8.81 18.01
N ARG A 450 -12.68 9.77 18.55
CA ARG A 450 -13.99 9.49 19.14
C ARG A 450 -14.94 8.84 18.13
N GLN A 451 -15.01 9.35 16.90
CA GLN A 451 -15.80 8.75 15.82
C GLN A 451 -15.38 7.31 15.54
N PHE A 452 -14.07 7.02 15.56
CA PHE A 452 -13.56 5.66 15.46
C PHE A 452 -14.04 4.79 16.64
N THR A 453 -13.94 5.27 17.88
CA THR A 453 -14.41 4.51 19.04
C THR A 453 -15.92 4.24 19.01
N ALA A 454 -16.70 5.15 18.41
CA ALA A 454 -18.15 5.01 18.24
C ALA A 454 -18.55 3.88 17.28
N LEU A 455 -17.64 3.32 16.48
CA LEU A 455 -17.93 2.18 15.60
C LEU A 455 -18.30 0.90 16.37
N ARG A 456 -17.94 0.81 17.66
CA ARG A 456 -18.26 -0.31 18.56
C ARG A 456 -18.85 0.13 19.91
N ALA A 457 -19.18 1.41 20.05
CA ALA A 457 -19.74 1.94 21.30
C ALA A 457 -21.16 1.44 21.57
#